data_AF-A0A1J5Q0Q8-F1
#
_entry.id   AF-A0A1J5Q0Q8-F1
#
_cell.length_a   1.000
_cell.length_b   1.000
_cell.length_c   1.000
_cell.angle_alpha   90.00
_cell.angle_beta   90.00
_cell.angle_gamma   90.00
#
_symmetry.space_group_name_H-M   'P 1'
#
loop_
_entity.id
_entity.type
_entity.pdbx_description
1 polymer ?
#
loop_
_entity_poly.entity_id
_entity_poly.type
_entity_poly.pdbx_seq_one_letter_code
_entity_poly.pdbx_strand_id
1 'polypeptide(L)'
;MKALAALILALGLTAPAFAEGGPTNAQVAAMVAAIAAAGCVVNDSNQKAVLAAAKLTPDEGAGVVVRLIDAKILTPEPGDVLRMAGGTCK
;
A
#
# COMPACT_ATOMS: atom_id res chain seq x y z
N MET A 1 -43.68 2.52 -1.32
CA MET A 1 -43.28 2.68 -2.73
C MET A 1 -42.21 3.75 -2.83
N LYS A 2 -41.06 3.41 -3.42
CA LYS A 2 -40.14 4.27 -4.19
C LYS A 2 -39.69 5.61 -3.59
N ALA A 3 -38.39 5.67 -3.26
CA ALA A 3 -37.52 6.66 -3.90
C ALA A 3 -36.08 6.09 -3.97
N LEU A 4 -35.75 5.54 -5.15
CA LEU A 4 -34.37 5.40 -5.64
C LEU A 4 -33.85 6.79 -6.04
N ALA A 5 -32.63 7.13 -5.63
CA ALA A 5 -31.66 7.98 -6.35
C ALA A 5 -30.41 8.10 -5.46
N ALA A 6 -29.40 7.24 -5.56
CA ALA A 6 -28.36 7.29 -6.59
C ALA A 6 -27.77 8.71 -6.77
N LEU A 7 -27.09 9.21 -5.73
CA LEU A 7 -26.15 10.31 -5.90
C LEU A 7 -24.79 9.73 -6.24
N ILE A 8 -24.61 9.47 -7.54
CA ILE A 8 -23.31 9.30 -8.19
C ILE A 8 -22.60 10.64 -8.05
N LEU A 9 -21.84 10.82 -6.96
CA LEU A 9 -20.93 11.95 -6.83
C LEU A 9 -19.63 11.60 -7.55
N ALA A 10 -19.61 12.00 -8.82
CA ALA A 10 -18.47 12.30 -9.66
C ALA A 10 -17.07 11.93 -9.15
N LEU A 11 -16.40 11.08 -9.94
CA LEU A 11 -14.96 11.06 -10.10
C LEU A 11 -14.45 12.49 -10.38
N GLY A 12 -13.80 13.13 -9.40
CA GLY A 12 -13.38 14.53 -9.58
C GLY A 12 -12.47 15.15 -8.51
N LEU A 13 -11.90 14.39 -7.58
CA LEU A 13 -10.82 14.90 -6.71
C LEU A 13 -9.57 14.04 -6.91
N THR A 14 -8.75 14.57 -7.81
CA THR A 14 -7.34 14.31 -8.01
C THR A 14 -6.60 13.93 -6.74
N ALA A 15 -5.90 12.78 -6.82
CA ALA A 15 -4.78 12.32 -6.00
C ALA A 15 -4.87 12.61 -4.49
N PRO A 16 -4.89 11.57 -3.62
CA PRO A 16 -4.49 11.74 -2.24
C PRO A 16 -2.99 12.04 -2.22
N ALA A 17 -2.60 13.28 -2.51
CA ALA A 17 -1.44 13.86 -1.86
C ALA A 17 -1.71 13.68 -0.37
N PHE A 18 -0.83 12.96 0.33
CA PHE A 18 -0.96 12.62 1.75
C PHE A 18 -1.61 13.80 2.49
N ALA A 19 -2.89 13.69 2.81
CA ALA A 19 -3.63 14.77 3.46
C ALA A 19 -3.07 14.90 4.87
N GLU A 20 -2.06 15.75 5.04
CA GLU A 20 -1.51 16.33 6.27
C GLU A 20 -1.17 15.37 7.44
N GLY A 21 -1.17 14.05 7.24
CA GLY A 21 -1.03 13.06 8.32
C GLY A 21 -0.28 11.78 7.96
N GLY A 22 0.40 11.75 6.81
CA GLY A 22 1.14 10.58 6.34
C GLY A 22 0.24 9.39 5.94
N PRO A 23 0.81 8.19 5.77
CA PRO A 23 0.05 7.02 5.35
C PRO A 23 -0.95 6.57 6.43
N THR A 24 -2.20 6.33 6.03
CA THR A 24 -3.25 5.83 6.92
C THR A 24 -3.02 4.36 7.31
N ASN A 25 -3.59 3.93 8.44
CA ASN A 25 -3.54 2.53 8.87
C ASN A 25 -4.15 1.56 7.83
N ALA A 26 -5.17 2.01 7.08
CA ALA A 26 -5.78 1.23 6.02
C ALA A 26 -4.81 1.00 4.83
N GLN A 27 -4.07 2.04 4.42
CA GLN A 27 -3.06 1.93 3.36
C GLN A 27 -1.90 1.02 3.81
N VAL A 28 -1.47 1.15 5.08
CA VAL A 28 -0.45 0.26 5.67
C VAL A 28 -0.92 -1.20 5.66
N ALA A 29 -2.14 -1.48 6.11
CA ALA A 29 -2.70 -2.83 6.12
C ALA A 29 -2.85 -3.41 4.70
N ALA A 30 -3.32 -2.60 3.74
CA ALA A 30 -3.44 -3.01 2.34
C ALA A 30 -2.08 -3.37 1.73
N MET A 31 -1.05 -2.57 2.00
CA MET A 31 0.31 -2.85 1.55
C MET A 31 0.86 -4.14 2.18
N VAL A 32 0.72 -4.32 3.50
CA VAL A 32 1.19 -5.54 4.17
C VAL A 32 0.50 -6.79 3.61
N ALA A 33 -0.81 -6.73 3.37
CA ALA A 33 -1.55 -7.83 2.76
C ALA A 33 -1.07 -8.13 1.32
N ALA A 34 -0.82 -7.09 0.52
CA ALA A 34 -0.30 -7.25 -0.83
C ALA A 34 1.11 -7.86 -0.84
N ILE A 35 2.00 -7.42 0.06
CA ILE A 35 3.35 -7.97 0.19
C ILE A 35 3.30 -9.43 0.66
N ALA A 36 2.42 -9.76 1.63
CA ALA A 36 2.23 -11.13 2.08
C ALA A 36 1.73 -12.04 0.93
N ALA A 37 0.77 -11.58 0.13
CA ALA A 37 0.26 -12.31 -1.03
C ALA A 37 1.33 -12.49 -2.13
N ALA A 38 2.29 -11.57 -2.23
CA ALA A 38 3.42 -11.64 -3.17
C ALA A 38 4.59 -12.51 -2.67
N GLY A 39 4.44 -13.23 -1.56
CA GLY A 39 5.50 -14.07 -1.02
C GLY A 39 6.51 -13.32 -0.15
N CYS A 40 6.08 -12.24 0.50
CA CYS A 40 6.78 -11.58 1.61
C CYS A 40 8.03 -10.78 1.23
N VAL A 41 8.23 -10.62 -0.08
CA VAL A 41 9.38 -9.96 -0.67
C VAL A 41 8.87 -9.01 -1.75
N VAL A 42 9.38 -7.78 -1.74
CA VAL A 42 9.17 -6.79 -2.80
C VAL A 42 10.50 -6.56 -3.49
N ASN A 43 10.51 -6.58 -4.81
CA ASN A 43 11.64 -6.28 -5.68
C ASN A 43 11.16 -5.61 -6.97
N ASP A 44 12.07 -5.22 -7.85
CA ASP A 44 11.75 -4.55 -9.12
C ASP A 44 10.76 -5.33 -10.00
N SER A 45 10.77 -6.67 -9.91
CA SER A 45 9.90 -7.53 -10.72
C SER A 45 8.45 -7.55 -10.24
N ASN A 46 8.18 -7.31 -8.95
CA ASN A 46 6.84 -7.41 -8.37
C ASN A 46 6.32 -6.12 -7.73
N GLN A 47 7.14 -5.06 -7.59
CA GLN A 47 6.72 -3.83 -6.90
C GLN A 47 5.45 -3.22 -7.50
N LYS A 48 5.31 -3.24 -8.84
CA LYS A 48 4.14 -2.68 -9.54
C LYS A 48 2.88 -3.49 -9.23
N ALA A 49 3.00 -4.82 -9.18
CA ALA A 49 1.90 -5.70 -8.84
C ALA A 49 1.48 -5.55 -7.37
N VAL A 50 2.43 -5.41 -6.46
CA VAL A 50 2.18 -5.15 -5.03
C VAL A 50 1.44 -3.83 -4.83
N LEU A 51 1.89 -2.76 -5.48
CA LEU A 51 1.24 -1.44 -5.43
C LEU A 51 -0.19 -1.49 -6.00
N ALA A 52 -0.37 -2.14 -7.15
CA ALA A 52 -1.68 -2.32 -7.76
C ALA A 52 -2.63 -3.13 -6.87
N ALA A 53 -2.14 -4.20 -6.23
CA ALA A 53 -2.91 -5.02 -5.31
C ALA A 53 -3.30 -4.25 -4.03
N ALA A 54 -2.40 -3.38 -3.54
CA ALA A 54 -2.70 -2.48 -2.43
C ALA A 54 -3.62 -1.31 -2.82
N LYS A 55 -3.90 -1.13 -4.13
CA LYS A 55 -4.63 0.01 -4.71
C LYS A 55 -4.01 1.36 -4.33
N LEU A 56 -2.68 1.40 -4.30
CA LEU A 56 -1.91 2.59 -3.97
C LEU A 56 -1.26 3.15 -5.23
N THR A 57 -1.20 4.47 -5.32
CA THR A 57 -0.33 5.15 -6.28
C THR A 57 1.15 4.96 -5.90
N PRO A 58 2.10 5.21 -6.82
CA PRO A 58 3.53 5.12 -6.51
C PRO A 58 3.94 6.03 -5.34
N ASP A 59 3.42 7.26 -5.28
CA ASP A 59 3.72 8.22 -4.22
C ASP A 59 3.19 7.75 -2.85
N GLU A 60 1.93 7.29 -2.81
CA GLU A 60 1.35 6.70 -1.59
C GLU A 60 2.13 5.47 -1.14
N GLY A 61 2.49 4.62 -2.09
CA GLY A 61 3.26 3.41 -1.85
C GLY A 61 4.63 3.70 -1.25
N ALA A 62 5.34 4.70 -1.78
CA ALA A 62 6.63 5.12 -1.24
C ALA A 62 6.51 5.57 0.22
N GLY A 63 5.52 6.41 0.54
CA GLY A 63 5.30 6.83 1.94
C GLY A 63 4.91 5.68 2.87
N VAL A 64 4.09 4.73 2.39
CA VAL A 64 3.75 3.52 3.17
C VAL A 64 5.00 2.66 3.40
N VAL A 65 5.84 2.45 2.38
CA VAL A 65 7.09 1.69 2.49
C VAL A 65 8.02 2.31 3.51
N VAL A 66 8.22 3.64 3.47
CA VAL A 66 9.04 4.35 4.47
C VAL A 66 8.52 4.10 5.89
N ARG A 67 7.20 4.21 6.10
CA ARG A 67 6.58 3.94 7.40
C ARG A 67 6.76 2.49 7.85
N LEU A 68 6.68 1.52 6.93
CA LEU A 68 6.89 0.10 7.24
C LEU A 68 8.33 -0.22 7.60
N ILE A 69 9.31 0.45 6.98
CA ILE A 69 10.73 0.31 7.32
C ILE A 69 11.02 0.92 8.70
N ASP A 70 10.50 2.12 8.96
CA ASP A 70 10.62 2.79 10.27
C ASP A 70 10.03 1.94 11.40
N ALA A 71 8.86 1.35 11.15
CA ALA A 71 8.20 0.41 12.06
C ALA A 71 8.88 -0.97 12.17
N LYS A 72 10.02 -1.20 11.50
CA LYS A 72 10.74 -2.49 11.44
C LYS A 72 9.91 -3.66 10.89
N ILE A 73 8.86 -3.37 10.12
CA ILE A 73 8.03 -4.39 9.46
C ILE A 73 8.66 -4.81 8.14
N LEU A 74 9.24 -3.86 7.39
CA LEU A 74 10.07 -4.15 6.22
C LEU A 74 11.54 -3.96 6.55
N THR A 75 12.37 -4.88 6.09
CA THR A 75 13.83 -4.80 6.16
C THR A 75 14.39 -4.70 4.74
N PRO A 76 15.16 -3.65 4.41
CA PRO A 76 15.88 -3.59 3.15
C PRO A 76 17.01 -4.64 3.12
N GLU A 77 17.08 -5.36 2.01
CA GLU A 77 18.12 -6.33 1.66
C GLU A 77 18.95 -5.79 0.48
N PRO A 78 20.13 -6.36 0.19
CA PRO A 78 20.92 -5.98 -0.97
C PRO A 78 20.13 -6.11 -2.28
N GLY A 79 20.32 -5.16 -3.20
CA GLY A 79 19.73 -5.19 -4.55
C GLY A 79 18.28 -4.73 -4.63
N ASP A 80 17.91 -3.65 -3.94
CA ASP A 80 16.57 -3.04 -3.97
C ASP A 80 15.44 -4.00 -3.59
N VAL A 81 15.75 -4.94 -2.69
CA VAL A 81 14.80 -5.91 -2.16
C VAL A 81 14.31 -5.45 -0.79
N LEU A 82 13.00 -5.51 -0.57
CA LEU A 82 12.37 -5.30 0.74
C LEU A 82 11.74 -6.61 1.21
N ARG A 83 12.09 -7.07 2.41
CA ARG A 83 11.53 -8.29 3.00
C ARG A 83 10.73 -7.97 4.25
N MET A 84 9.60 -8.65 4.45
CA MET A 84 8.88 -8.55 5.73
C MET A 84 9.64 -9.23 6.86
N ALA A 85 9.86 -8.50 7.95
CA ALA A 85 10.52 -8.96 9.16
C ALA A 85 9.56 -9.81 10.01
N GLY A 86 9.46 -11.10 9.70
CA GLY A 86 8.93 -12.16 10.58
C GLY A 86 7.42 -12.14 10.93
N GLY A 87 6.81 -13.33 10.96
CA GLY A 87 5.50 -13.59 11.59
C GLY A 87 4.33 -13.75 10.62
N THR A 88 4.02 -12.72 9.83
CA THR A 88 2.94 -12.78 8.80
C THR A 88 3.34 -13.61 7.58
N CYS A 89 4.63 -13.92 7.50
CA CYS A 89 5.31 -14.58 6.41
C CYS A 89 6.22 -15.65 7.01
N LYS A 90 5.64 -16.82 7.21
CA LYS A 90 6.31 -18.05 7.62
C LYS A 90 5.71 -19.19 6.83
#